data_AF-A0A2V8MBQ0-F1
#
_entry.id   AF-A0A2V8MBQ0-F1
#
_cell.length_a   1.000
_cell.length_b   1.000
_cell.length_c   1.000
_cell.angle_alpha   90.00
_cell.angle_beta   90.00
_cell.angle_gamma   90.00
#
_symmetry.space_group_name_H-M   'P 1'
#
loop_
_entity.id
_entity.type
_entity.pdbx_description
1 polymer ?
#
loop_
_entity_poly.entity_id
_entity_poly.type
_entity_poly.pdbx_seq_one_letter_code
_entity_poly.pdbx_strand_id
1 'polypeptide(L)'
;MTAAPAWTIPGFLEARENNHLFISGADATALTHKYGSPLFVFSEPRIRANIARLQAAAKEVDRPITFCYASKANSNMAVLKVVRDAGIDVEVNSGGELFKALRVGFKPNQIIFNGTSKTNEELDEAVRAGIYSINVDSIYE
;
A
#
# COMPACT_ATOMS: atom_id res chain seq x y z
N MET A 1 -35.64 -8.85 -3.08
CA MET A 1 -34.40 -8.09 -3.32
C MET A 1 -33.29 -9.10 -3.51
N THR A 2 -32.68 -9.16 -4.69
CA THR A 2 -31.47 -9.97 -4.90
C THR A 2 -30.33 -9.32 -4.12
N ALA A 3 -29.61 -10.11 -3.32
CA ALA A 3 -28.44 -9.62 -2.62
C ALA A 3 -27.42 -9.12 -3.64
N ALA A 4 -26.75 -8.00 -3.32
CA ALA A 4 -25.65 -7.51 -4.15
C ALA A 4 -24.57 -8.60 -4.28
N PRO A 5 -23.89 -8.71 -5.42
CA PRO A 5 -22.80 -9.66 -5.59
C PRO A 5 -21.70 -9.49 -4.53
N ALA A 6 -21.07 -10.59 -4.11
CA ALA A 6 -20.05 -10.58 -3.05
C ALA A 6 -18.81 -9.71 -3.37
N TRP A 7 -18.58 -9.40 -4.65
CA TRP A 7 -17.48 -8.53 -5.09
C TRP A 7 -17.82 -7.03 -5.00
N THR A 8 -19.09 -6.65 -4.80
CA THR A 8 -19.49 -5.24 -4.73
C THR A 8 -18.94 -4.60 -3.46
N ILE A 9 -18.34 -3.42 -3.62
CA ILE A 9 -17.86 -2.60 -2.51
C ILE A 9 -18.56 -1.23 -2.63
N PRO A 10 -19.56 -0.94 -1.79
CA PRO A 10 -20.31 0.32 -1.86
C PRO A 10 -19.39 1.55 -1.87
N GLY A 11 -19.64 2.46 -2.82
CA GLY A 11 -18.86 3.68 -3.06
C GLY A 11 -17.53 3.48 -3.79
N PHE A 12 -17.05 2.24 -3.99
CA PHE A 12 -15.73 1.97 -4.57
C PHE A 12 -15.74 1.03 -5.78
N LEU A 13 -16.58 0.01 -5.79
CA LEU A 13 -16.67 -0.99 -6.85
C LEU A 13 -18.13 -1.45 -7.01
N GLU A 14 -18.82 -0.93 -8.01
CA GLU A 14 -20.27 -1.10 -8.16
C GLU A 14 -20.65 -1.28 -9.62
N ALA A 15 -21.64 -2.13 -9.92
CA ALA A 15 -22.34 -2.05 -11.19
C ALA A 15 -23.40 -0.93 -11.13
N ARG A 16 -23.45 -0.08 -12.16
CA ARG A 16 -24.44 1.00 -12.27
C ARG A 16 -25.30 0.82 -13.53
N GLU A 17 -25.99 1.89 -13.94
CA GLU A 17 -26.83 1.92 -15.15
C GLU A 17 -26.11 1.25 -16.35
N ASN A 18 -26.88 0.51 -17.15
CA ASN A 18 -26.39 -0.32 -18.26
C ASN A 18 -25.44 -1.47 -17.86
N ASN A 19 -25.40 -1.84 -16.58
CA ASN A 19 -24.59 -2.96 -16.06
C ASN A 19 -23.08 -2.75 -16.23
N HIS A 20 -22.64 -1.50 -16.36
CA HIS A 20 -21.22 -1.14 -16.39
C HIS A 20 -20.63 -1.14 -14.98
N LEU A 21 -19.38 -1.62 -14.86
CA LEU A 21 -18.63 -1.58 -13.62
C LEU A 21 -18.00 -0.21 -13.42
N PHE A 22 -18.20 0.38 -12.24
CA PHE A 22 -17.60 1.64 -11.83
C PHE A 22 -16.58 1.41 -10.73
N ILE A 23 -15.39 2.00 -10.89
CA ILE A 23 -14.29 1.98 -9.92
C ILE A 23 -14.16 3.39 -9.36
N SER A 24 -14.71 3.61 -8.16
CA SER A 24 -14.73 4.91 -7.48
C SER A 24 -15.32 6.03 -8.33
N GLY A 25 -16.41 5.73 -9.04
CA GLY A 25 -17.09 6.66 -9.93
C GLY A 25 -16.54 6.72 -11.36
N ALA A 26 -15.42 6.05 -11.67
CA ALA A 26 -14.92 5.94 -13.04
C ALA A 26 -15.49 4.69 -13.74
N ASP A 27 -16.12 4.86 -14.90
CA ASP A 27 -16.62 3.75 -15.73
C ASP A 27 -15.44 2.92 -16.28
N ALA A 28 -15.40 1.63 -15.94
CA ALA A 28 -14.36 0.70 -16.37
C ALA A 28 -14.29 0.57 -17.90
N THR A 29 -15.43 0.61 -18.60
CA THR A 29 -15.50 0.56 -20.06
C THR A 29 -14.89 1.82 -20.67
N ALA A 30 -15.16 3.00 -20.10
CA ALA A 30 -14.54 4.24 -20.55
C ALA A 30 -13.01 4.23 -20.30
N LEU A 31 -12.56 3.65 -19.18
CA LEU A 31 -11.15 3.51 -18.88
C LEU A 31 -10.43 2.60 -19.88
N THR A 32 -11.01 1.45 -20.24
CA THR A 32 -10.41 0.54 -21.23
C THR A 32 -10.40 1.13 -22.64
N HIS A 33 -11.44 1.88 -23.03
CA HIS A 33 -11.41 2.64 -24.29
C HIS A 33 -10.30 3.69 -24.32
N LYS A 34 -10.05 4.37 -23.19
CA LYS A 34 -9.05 5.44 -23.11
C LYS A 34 -7.61 4.92 -23.02
N TYR A 35 -7.37 3.88 -22.22
CA TYR A 35 -6.01 3.43 -21.86
C TYR A 35 -5.65 2.05 -22.44
N GLY A 36 -6.57 1.38 -23.13
CA GLY A 36 -6.40 0.03 -23.65
C GLY A 36 -6.56 -1.06 -22.58
N SER A 37 -6.36 -2.31 -22.99
CA SER A 37 -6.41 -3.49 -22.11
C SER A 37 -5.29 -4.47 -22.48
N PRO A 38 -4.67 -5.20 -21.51
CA PRO A 38 -5.05 -5.28 -20.09
C PRO A 38 -4.70 -4.02 -19.29
N LEU A 39 -5.57 -3.64 -18.35
CA LEU A 39 -5.45 -2.43 -17.55
C LEU A 39 -5.65 -2.74 -16.06
N PHE A 40 -4.70 -2.34 -15.23
CA PHE A 40 -4.84 -2.36 -13.77
C PHE A 40 -5.29 -0.98 -13.28
N VAL A 41 -6.42 -0.93 -12.58
CA VAL A 41 -6.99 0.30 -12.03
C VAL A 41 -7.03 0.17 -10.51
N PHE A 42 -6.40 1.13 -9.82
CA PHE A 42 -6.39 1.19 -8.36
C PHE A 42 -7.23 2.36 -7.87
N SER A 43 -8.07 2.10 -6.86
CA SER A 43 -8.86 3.14 -6.21
C SER A 43 -8.07 3.77 -5.06
N GLU A 44 -7.60 5.00 -5.25
CA GLU A 44 -7.02 5.80 -4.16
C GLU A 44 -8.00 6.00 -2.99
N PRO A 45 -9.27 6.39 -3.19
CA PRO A 45 -10.23 6.51 -2.10
C PRO A 45 -10.38 5.22 -1.29
N ARG A 46 -10.34 4.05 -1.95
CA ARG A 46 -10.43 2.75 -1.27
C ARG A 46 -9.21 2.48 -0.39
N ILE A 47 -8.01 2.80 -0.88
CA ILE A 47 -6.76 2.67 -0.09
C ILE A 47 -6.86 3.55 1.16
N ARG A 48 -7.24 4.82 1.00
CA ARG A 48 -7.41 5.76 2.12
C ARG A 48 -8.47 5.28 3.13
N ALA A 49 -9.61 4.80 2.64
CA ALA A 49 -10.68 4.28 3.50
C ALA A 49 -10.25 3.04 4.30
N ASN A 50 -9.44 2.15 3.71
CA ASN A 50 -8.87 1.01 4.43
C ASN A 50 -7.94 1.45 5.56
N ILE A 51 -7.05 2.39 5.28
CA ILE A 51 -6.12 2.93 6.27
C ILE A 51 -6.87 3.64 7.40
N ALA A 52 -7.83 4.50 7.06
CA ALA A 52 -8.66 5.19 8.04
C ALA A 52 -9.43 4.22 8.95
N ARG A 53 -9.93 3.10 8.40
CA ARG A 53 -10.59 2.05 9.20
C ARG A 53 -9.64 1.38 10.19
N LEU A 54 -8.39 1.11 9.79
CA LEU A 54 -7.38 0.57 10.70
C LEU A 54 -7.01 1.56 11.80
N GLN A 55 -6.79 2.84 11.43
CA GLN A 55 -6.51 3.91 12.39
C GLN A 55 -7.67 4.14 13.36
N ALA A 56 -8.92 4.02 12.91
CA ALA A 56 -10.09 4.09 13.78
C ALA A 56 -10.11 2.93 14.78
N ALA A 57 -9.88 1.69 14.32
CA ALA A 57 -9.82 0.53 15.22
C ALA A 57 -8.68 0.63 16.24
N ALA A 58 -7.55 1.23 15.87
CA ALA A 58 -6.45 1.44 16.81
C ALA A 58 -6.79 2.37 17.98
N LYS A 59 -7.77 3.27 17.82
CA LYS A 59 -8.23 4.16 18.91
C LYS A 59 -8.95 3.41 20.03
N GLU A 60 -9.44 2.21 19.76
CA GLU A 60 -10.10 1.35 20.75
C GLU A 60 -9.10 0.53 21.58
N VAL A 61 -7.80 0.63 21.28
CA VAL A 61 -6.73 -0.07 22.00
C VAL A 61 -5.98 0.93 22.88
N ASP A 62 -5.86 0.63 24.18
CA ASP A 62 -5.14 1.46 25.16
C ASP A 62 -3.61 1.33 25.08
N ARG A 63 -3.08 1.26 23.86
CA ARG A 63 -1.63 1.19 23.57
C ARG A 63 -1.36 1.85 22.20
N PRO A 64 -0.23 2.55 22.03
CA PRO A 64 0.16 3.07 20.73
C PRO A 64 0.31 1.94 19.70
N ILE A 65 -0.28 2.13 18.51
CA ILE A 65 -0.19 1.19 17.38
C ILE A 65 0.38 1.94 16.18
N THR A 66 1.44 1.38 15.60
CA THR A 66 1.99 1.81 14.31
C THR A 66 1.61 0.81 13.24
N PHE A 67 1.03 1.29 12.14
CA PHE A 67 0.74 0.47 10.98
C PHE A 67 1.84 0.67 9.94
N CYS A 68 2.40 -0.44 9.44
CA CYS A 68 3.37 -0.43 8.34
C CYS A 68 2.75 -1.16 7.15
N TYR A 69 2.59 -0.47 6.03
CA TYR A 69 2.12 -1.09 4.78
C TYR A 69 3.22 -1.96 4.18
N ALA A 70 2.94 -3.24 3.97
CA ALA A 70 3.88 -4.15 3.34
C ALA A 70 4.02 -3.87 1.83
N SER A 71 5.14 -3.27 1.40
CA SER A 71 5.28 -2.79 0.02
C SER A 71 5.24 -3.89 -1.02
N LYS A 72 5.58 -5.14 -0.64
CA LYS A 72 5.46 -6.33 -1.48
C LYS A 72 4.04 -6.57 -2.02
N ALA A 73 3.01 -6.04 -1.35
CA ALA A 73 1.63 -6.15 -1.83
C ALA A 73 1.41 -5.33 -3.12
N ASN A 74 1.99 -4.13 -3.19
CA ASN A 74 2.06 -3.29 -4.37
C ASN A 74 2.98 -2.10 -4.08
N SER A 75 4.16 -2.08 -4.70
CA SER A 75 5.16 -1.04 -4.50
C SER A 75 5.10 0.06 -5.56
N ASN A 76 4.07 0.14 -6.41
CA ASN A 76 3.95 1.23 -7.38
C ASN A 76 4.06 2.60 -6.69
N MET A 77 4.85 3.50 -7.27
CA MET A 77 5.20 4.80 -6.65
C MET A 77 3.96 5.61 -6.27
N ALA A 78 2.90 5.57 -7.10
CA ALA A 78 1.64 6.23 -6.81
C ALA A 78 0.90 5.61 -5.62
N VAL A 79 0.90 4.28 -5.49
CA VAL A 79 0.28 3.58 -4.34
C VAL A 79 1.02 3.91 -3.06
N LEU A 80 2.35 3.81 -3.07
CA LEU A 80 3.21 4.19 -1.94
C LEU A 80 2.98 5.65 -1.53
N LYS A 81 2.83 6.55 -2.50
CA LYS A 81 2.52 7.96 -2.22
C LYS A 81 1.19 8.12 -1.50
N VAL A 82 0.13 7.43 -1.96
CA VAL A 82 -1.18 7.46 -1.31
C VAL A 82 -1.11 6.91 0.11
N VAL A 83 -0.39 5.80 0.33
CA VAL A 83 -0.18 5.20 1.66
C VAL A 83 0.51 6.19 2.59
N ARG A 84 1.62 6.80 2.16
CA ARG A 84 2.34 7.83 2.92
C ARG A 84 1.44 9.01 3.26
N ASP A 85 0.74 9.54 2.26
CA ASP A 85 -0.15 10.69 2.41
C ASP A 85 -1.39 10.36 3.26
N ALA A 86 -1.69 9.08 3.49
CA ALA A 86 -2.73 8.62 4.43
C ALA A 86 -2.20 8.44 5.87
N GLY A 87 -0.91 8.65 6.11
CA GLY A 87 -0.34 8.78 7.45
C GLY A 87 -0.04 7.45 8.13
N ILE A 88 0.35 6.42 7.38
CA ILE A 88 0.94 5.20 7.94
C ILE A 88 2.35 4.98 7.39
N ASP A 89 3.11 4.13 8.06
CA ASP A 89 4.50 3.83 7.75
C ASP A 89 4.58 2.70 6.71
N VAL A 90 5.80 2.30 6.33
CA VAL A 90 6.03 1.30 5.28
C VAL A 90 7.00 0.22 5.73
N GLU A 91 6.68 -1.01 5.37
CA GLU A 91 7.58 -2.15 5.46
C GLU A 91 8.11 -2.45 4.05
N VAL A 92 9.41 -2.68 3.95
CA VAL A 92 10.13 -3.02 2.71
C VAL A 92 10.83 -4.37 2.86
N ASN A 93 11.03 -5.09 1.76
CA ASN A 93 11.59 -6.45 1.73
C ASN A 93 12.83 -6.59 0.82
N SER A 94 13.29 -5.48 0.22
CA SER A 94 14.53 -5.44 -0.60
C SER A 94 15.04 -4.00 -0.71
N GLY A 95 16.29 -3.83 -1.15
CA GLY A 95 16.91 -2.54 -1.46
C GLY A 95 16.12 -1.75 -2.51
N GLY A 96 15.53 -2.44 -3.50
CA GLY A 96 14.66 -1.80 -4.49
C GLY A 96 13.37 -1.21 -3.89
N GLU A 97 12.80 -1.88 -2.89
CA GLU A 97 11.63 -1.36 -2.15
C GLU A 97 12.03 -0.22 -1.20
N LEU A 98 13.17 -0.35 -0.51
CA LEU A 98 13.77 0.72 0.30
C LEU A 98 14.00 1.98 -0.53
N PHE A 99 14.62 1.84 -1.70
CA PHE A 99 14.84 2.93 -2.65
C PHE A 99 13.53 3.62 -3.01
N LYS A 100 12.49 2.86 -3.35
CA LYS A 100 11.17 3.42 -3.74
C LYS A 100 10.50 4.13 -2.56
N ALA A 101 10.55 3.57 -1.36
CA ALA A 101 10.00 4.20 -0.15
C ALA A 101 10.67 5.55 0.13
N LEU A 102 12.00 5.59 0.15
CA LEU A 102 12.76 6.83 0.32
C LEU A 102 12.46 7.83 -0.80
N ARG A 103 12.40 7.37 -2.06
CA ARG A 103 12.16 8.22 -3.23
C ARG A 103 10.75 8.82 -3.26
N VAL A 104 9.74 8.06 -2.83
CA VAL A 104 8.38 8.59 -2.65
C VAL A 104 8.33 9.61 -1.52
N GLY A 105 9.25 9.52 -0.55
CA GLY A 105 9.43 10.49 0.52
C GLY A 105 8.89 10.02 1.87
N PHE A 106 8.88 8.72 2.14
CA PHE A 106 8.81 8.24 3.53
C PHE A 106 10.07 8.69 4.27
N LYS A 107 9.93 9.15 5.51
CA LYS A 107 11.10 9.46 6.34
C LYS A 107 11.77 8.16 6.77
N PRO A 108 13.10 8.12 6.96
CA PRO A 108 13.79 6.90 7.38
C PRO A 108 13.18 6.26 8.63
N ASN A 109 12.79 7.06 9.62
CA ASN A 109 12.14 6.58 10.85
C ASN A 109 10.70 6.04 10.66
N GLN A 110 10.21 5.94 9.43
CA GLN A 110 8.93 5.35 9.04
C GLN A 110 9.11 4.07 8.20
N ILE A 111 10.34 3.57 8.09
CA ILE A 111 10.69 2.43 7.22
C ILE A 111 11.21 1.28 8.08
N ILE A 112 10.60 0.11 7.92
CA ILE A 112 11.05 -1.15 8.51
C ILE A 112 11.51 -2.07 7.39
N PHE A 113 12.71 -2.65 7.50
CA PHE A 113 13.26 -3.55 6.50
C PHE A 113 13.23 -5.01 6.99
N ASN A 114 12.37 -5.81 6.34
CA ASN A 114 12.28 -7.26 6.46
C ASN A 114 13.05 -8.00 5.35
N GLY A 115 13.19 -9.30 5.46
CA GLY A 115 13.74 -10.16 4.40
C GLY A 115 14.69 -11.20 4.96
N THR A 116 14.69 -12.39 4.38
CA THR A 116 15.43 -13.57 4.89
C THR A 116 16.86 -13.65 4.34
N SER A 117 17.21 -12.80 3.38
CA SER A 117 18.45 -12.92 2.60
C SER A 117 18.93 -11.55 2.13
N LYS A 118 18.98 -10.59 3.07
CA LYS A 118 19.44 -9.23 2.78
C LYS A 118 20.92 -9.27 2.40
N THR A 119 21.30 -8.57 1.33
CA THR A 119 22.71 -8.48 0.95
C THR A 119 23.43 -7.47 1.83
N ASN A 120 24.77 -7.54 1.88
CA ASN A 120 25.58 -6.56 2.60
C ASN A 120 25.33 -5.15 2.07
N GLU A 121 25.15 -4.98 0.76
CA GLU A 121 24.82 -3.69 0.15
C GLU A 121 23.46 -3.16 0.62
N GLU A 122 22.43 -4.00 0.69
CA GLU A 122 21.11 -3.61 1.18
C GLU A 122 21.16 -3.20 2.67
N LEU A 123 21.92 -3.95 3.48
CA LEU A 123 22.14 -3.63 4.90
C LEU A 123 22.89 -2.29 5.05
N ASP A 124 23.96 -2.09 4.29
CA ASP A 124 24.73 -0.84 4.25
C ASP A 124 23.85 0.36 3.87
N GLU A 125 23.00 0.22 2.85
CA GLU A 125 22.05 1.25 2.42
C GLU A 125 21.04 1.57 3.52
N ALA A 126 20.48 0.55 4.16
CA ALA A 126 19.51 0.71 5.25
C ALA A 126 20.10 1.41 6.47
N VAL A 127 21.32 1.02 6.87
CA VAL A 127 22.06 1.66 7.98
C VAL A 127 22.40 3.10 7.64
N ARG A 128 22.94 3.37 6.44
CA ARG A 128 23.27 4.74 6.00
C ARG A 128 22.03 5.65 5.91
N ALA A 129 20.90 5.10 5.46
CA ALA A 129 19.64 5.83 5.42
C ALA A 129 19.10 6.14 6.83
N GLY A 130 19.51 5.38 7.85
CA GLY A 130 19.05 5.56 9.23
C GLY A 130 17.58 5.15 9.39
N ILE A 131 17.19 4.02 8.80
CA ILE A 131 15.80 3.54 8.88
C ILE A 131 15.41 3.15 10.31
N TYR A 132 14.09 3.05 10.57
CA TYR A 132 13.58 2.76 11.91
C TYR A 132 14.09 1.42 12.46
N SER A 133 14.01 0.35 11.66
CA SER A 133 14.52 -0.95 12.06
C SER A 133 14.87 -1.85 10.88
N ILE A 134 15.83 -2.73 11.10
CA ILE A 134 16.14 -3.88 10.25
C ILE A 134 15.81 -5.12 11.08
N ASN A 135 14.94 -5.99 10.58
CA ASN A 135 14.59 -7.22 11.27
C ASN A 135 15.56 -8.33 10.87
N VAL A 136 16.38 -8.77 11.82
CA VAL A 136 17.40 -9.82 11.61
C VAL A 136 16.74 -11.19 11.57
N ASP A 137 16.91 -11.93 10.47
CA ASP A 137 16.24 -13.22 10.26
C ASP A 137 17.13 -14.43 10.60
N SER A 138 18.45 -14.24 10.65
CA SER A 138 19.41 -15.34 10.91
C SER A 138 20.64 -14.89 11.67
N ILE A 139 21.39 -15.85 12.24
CA ILE A 139 22.69 -15.58 12.91
C ILE A 139 23.76 -15.10 11.92
N TYR A 140 23.61 -15.44 10.63
CA TYR A 140 24.57 -15.06 9.60
C TYR A 140 24.40 -13.60 9.14
N GLU A 141 23.18 -13.06 9.25
CA GLU A 141 22.86 -11.66 8.99
C GLU A 141 23.37 -10.77 10.14
#